data_AF-A0A401HSX6-F1
#
_entry.id   AF-A0A401HSX6-F1
#
_cell.length_a   1.000
_cell.length_b   1.000
_cell.length_c   1.000
_cell.angle_alpha   90.00
_cell.angle_beta   90.00
_cell.angle_gamma   90.00
#
_symmetry.space_group_name_H-M   'P 1'
#
loop_
_entity.id
_entity.type
_entity.pdbx_description
1 polymer ?
#
loop_
_entity_poly.entity_id
_entity_poly.type
_entity_poly.pdbx_seq_one_letter_code
_entity_poly.pdbx_strand_id
1 'polypeptide(L)'
;MTNETIITMEDMLAEAELFQAIYPDLIGEIERIENTRGKLGEFQLMQAISYAKNGLGVLSYERRQIINSILEQFSAIYTKGGRYDAIQWAQETFGCYAEPPSGEAQDSEVQGRLEELTIRIRDREAELLKLYREYYMLQTYQQAADAETTTD
;
A
#
# COMPACT_ATOMS: atom_id res chain seq x y z
N MET A 1 -9.61 32.31 19.24
CA MET A 1 -8.33 31.77 19.74
C MET A 1 -7.75 30.96 18.60
N THR A 2 -6.76 31.51 17.91
CA THR A 2 -5.99 30.80 16.89
C THR A 2 -5.10 29.79 17.63
N ASN A 3 -5.48 28.51 17.61
CA ASN A 3 -4.56 27.44 17.94
C ASN A 3 -3.48 27.46 16.84
N GLU A 4 -2.39 28.18 17.10
CA GLU A 4 -1.13 27.91 16.42
C GLU A 4 -0.70 26.54 16.92
N THR A 5 -1.12 25.50 16.19
CA THR A 5 -0.60 24.15 16.38
C THR A 5 0.90 24.26 16.08
N ILE A 6 1.72 24.21 17.12
CA ILE A 6 3.17 24.12 16.98
C ILE A 6 3.41 22.77 16.32
N ILE A 7 3.59 22.76 15.00
CA ILE A 7 3.96 21.57 14.23
C ILE A 7 5.31 21.13 14.80
N THR A 8 5.34 19.97 15.44
CA THR A 8 6.56 19.46 16.03
C THR A 8 7.45 18.89 14.93
N MET A 9 8.76 18.75 15.19
CA MET A 9 9.67 18.08 14.27
C MET A 9 9.24 16.62 14.00
N GLU A 10 8.60 15.99 14.98
CA GLU A 10 8.04 14.64 14.86
C GLU A 10 6.86 14.62 13.86
N ASP A 11 5.99 15.64 13.92
CA ASP A 11 4.89 15.88 12.95
C ASP A 11 5.38 16.41 11.58
N MET A 12 6.68 16.65 11.41
CA MET A 12 7.26 16.91 10.08
C MET A 12 7.88 15.64 9.51
N LEU A 13 8.50 14.83 10.37
CA LEU A 13 9.12 13.57 10.00
C LEU A 13 8.07 12.50 9.63
N ALA A 14 7.04 12.33 10.44
CA ALA A 14 6.00 11.32 10.17
C ALA A 14 5.20 11.62 8.88
N GLU A 15 5.16 12.88 8.46
CA GLU A 15 4.45 13.38 7.29
C GLU A 15 5.33 13.23 6.04
N ALA A 16 6.63 13.50 6.19
CA ALA A 16 7.63 13.17 5.18
C ALA A 16 7.65 11.65 4.92
N GLU A 17 7.61 10.82 5.96
CA GLU A 17 7.54 9.35 5.84
C GLU A 17 6.29 8.89 5.08
N LEU A 18 5.11 9.47 5.37
CA LEU A 18 3.89 9.15 4.62
C LEU A 18 4.00 9.50 3.14
N PHE A 19 4.55 10.67 2.83
CA PHE A 19 4.71 11.08 1.43
C PHE A 19 5.76 10.22 0.72
N GLN A 20 6.90 9.95 1.36
CA GLN A 20 7.93 9.03 0.85
C GLN A 20 7.35 7.64 0.57
N ALA A 21 6.47 7.12 1.44
CA ALA A 21 5.89 5.79 1.28
C ALA A 21 5.06 5.63 0.00
N ILE A 22 4.37 6.67 -0.46
CA ILE A 22 3.58 6.63 -1.70
C ILE A 22 4.30 7.19 -2.93
N TYR A 23 5.47 7.82 -2.73
CA TYR A 23 6.15 8.54 -3.78
C TYR A 23 6.58 7.66 -4.96
N PRO A 24 7.13 6.44 -4.77
CA PRO A 24 7.48 5.55 -5.87
C PRO A 24 6.26 5.18 -6.73
N ASP A 25 5.12 4.87 -6.09
CA ASP A 25 3.88 4.53 -6.80
C ASP A 25 3.33 5.73 -7.58
N LEU A 26 3.39 6.93 -6.97
CA LEU A 26 2.97 8.17 -7.62
C LEU A 26 3.82 8.47 -8.85
N ILE A 27 5.15 8.44 -8.73
CA ILE A 27 6.04 8.70 -9.86
C ILE A 27 5.87 7.62 -10.92
N GLY A 28 5.92 6.34 -10.55
CA GLY A 28 5.77 5.23 -11.49
C GLY A 28 4.48 5.33 -12.33
N GLU A 29 3.36 5.72 -11.72
CA GLU A 29 2.10 5.91 -12.43
C GLU A 29 2.13 7.14 -13.38
N ILE A 30 2.75 8.24 -12.96
CA ILE A 30 2.98 9.41 -13.82
C ILE A 30 3.84 9.01 -15.03
N GLU A 31 4.97 8.34 -14.82
CA GLU A 31 5.87 7.92 -15.91
C GLU A 31 5.17 6.99 -16.89
N ARG A 32 4.41 6.01 -16.38
CA ARG A 32 3.64 5.07 -17.19
C ARG A 32 2.65 5.78 -18.11
N ILE A 33 1.94 6.79 -17.60
CA ILE A 33 0.98 7.58 -18.39
C ILE A 33 1.71 8.50 -19.37
N GLU A 34 2.77 9.20 -18.93
CA GLU A 34 3.57 10.10 -19.78
C GLU A 34 4.18 9.36 -20.97
N ASN A 35 4.74 8.18 -20.75
CA ASN A 35 5.34 7.36 -21.80
C ASN A 35 4.33 6.93 -22.87
N THR A 36 3.04 6.89 -22.52
CA THR A 36 1.97 6.49 -23.45
C THR A 36 1.34 7.68 -24.17
N ARG A 37 1.17 8.82 -23.49
CA ARG A 37 0.31 9.93 -23.96
C ARG A 37 0.95 11.32 -23.89
N GLY A 38 2.16 11.43 -23.37
CA GLY A 38 2.78 12.71 -23.03
C GLY A 38 2.28 13.27 -21.70
N LYS A 39 2.62 14.54 -21.41
CA LYS A 39 2.36 15.20 -20.13
C LYS A 39 0.91 15.02 -19.65
N LEU A 40 0.74 14.67 -18.37
CA LEU A 40 -0.58 14.45 -17.78
C LEU A 40 -1.36 15.75 -17.71
N GLY A 41 -2.65 15.66 -18.06
CA GLY A 41 -3.63 16.68 -17.70
C GLY A 41 -4.05 16.56 -16.23
N GLU A 42 -4.70 17.60 -15.70
CA GLU A 42 -5.13 17.70 -14.29
C GLU A 42 -5.93 16.48 -13.82
N PHE A 43 -6.88 16.01 -14.63
CA PHE A 43 -7.67 14.81 -14.31
C PHE A 43 -6.81 13.55 -14.17
N GLN A 44 -5.83 13.36 -15.06
CA GLN A 44 -4.94 12.18 -15.04
C GLN A 44 -4.00 12.24 -13.84
N LEU A 45 -3.52 13.44 -13.51
CA LEU A 45 -2.69 13.66 -12.33
C LEU A 45 -3.45 13.36 -11.04
N MET A 46 -4.71 13.83 -10.92
CA MET A 46 -5.56 13.49 -9.78
C MET A 46 -5.83 11.98 -9.69
N GLN A 47 -5.98 11.30 -10.82
CA GLN A 47 -6.15 9.85 -10.84
C GLN A 47 -4.87 9.11 -10.36
N ALA A 48 -3.69 9.54 -10.81
CA ALA A 48 -2.41 9.00 -10.35
C ALA A 48 -2.21 9.19 -8.84
N ILE A 49 -2.57 10.37 -8.33
CA ILE A 49 -2.55 10.66 -6.89
C ILE A 49 -3.52 9.78 -6.12
N SER A 50 -4.75 9.62 -6.62
CA SER A 50 -5.75 8.73 -6.01
C SER A 50 -5.25 7.29 -5.96
N TYR A 51 -4.59 6.82 -7.02
CA TYR A 51 -3.99 5.49 -7.07
C TYR A 51 -2.90 5.31 -6.01
N ALA A 52 -1.92 6.22 -5.97
CA ALA A 52 -0.82 6.15 -5.00
C ALA A 52 -1.31 6.20 -3.54
N LYS A 53 -2.33 6.99 -3.26
CA LYS A 53 -2.94 7.08 -1.93
C LYS A 53 -3.58 5.78 -1.44
N ASN A 54 -3.88 4.81 -2.30
CA ASN A 54 -4.37 3.50 -1.85
C ASN A 54 -3.32 2.74 -1.03
N GLY A 55 -2.03 3.07 -1.17
CA GLY A 55 -0.95 2.55 -0.33
C GLY A 55 -0.97 3.10 1.10
N LEU A 56 -1.63 4.24 1.33
CA LEU A 56 -1.85 4.79 2.66
C LEU A 56 -3.08 4.11 3.25
N GLY A 57 -2.89 3.30 4.28
CA GLY A 57 -3.99 2.72 5.04
C GLY A 57 -4.89 3.78 5.71
N VAL A 58 -5.62 3.38 6.75
CA VAL A 58 -6.51 4.32 7.44
C VAL A 58 -5.70 5.39 8.20
N LEU A 59 -5.70 6.61 7.68
CA LEU A 59 -5.10 7.79 8.32
C LEU A 59 -6.12 8.56 9.17
N SER A 60 -5.64 9.22 10.22
CA SER A 60 -6.40 10.21 10.99
C SER A 60 -6.79 11.40 10.11
N TYR A 61 -7.78 12.19 10.56
CA TYR A 61 -8.25 13.36 9.82
C TYR A 61 -7.11 14.38 9.57
N GLU A 62 -6.32 14.68 10.60
CA GLU A 62 -5.21 15.63 10.53
C GLU A 62 -4.13 15.17 9.55
N ARG A 63 -3.68 13.92 9.65
CA ARG A 63 -2.69 13.36 8.72
C ARG A 63 -3.19 13.35 7.28
N ARG A 64 -4.50 13.12 7.07
CA ARG A 64 -5.12 13.22 5.75
C ARG A 64 -5.10 14.64 5.19
N GLN A 65 -5.32 15.66 6.02
CA GLN A 65 -5.25 17.05 5.56
C GLN A 65 -3.81 17.41 5.16
N ILE A 66 -2.82 17.00 5.94
CA ILE A 66 -1.42 17.32 5.65
C ILE A 66 -0.96 16.66 4.35
N ILE A 67 -1.22 15.35 4.18
CA ILE A 67 -0.81 14.66 2.95
C ILE A 67 -1.52 15.22 1.71
N ASN A 68 -2.78 15.63 1.83
CA ASN A 68 -3.50 16.29 0.73
C ASN A 68 -2.83 17.61 0.36
N SER A 69 -2.47 18.45 1.34
CA SER A 69 -1.76 19.71 1.09
C SER A 69 -0.41 19.49 0.39
N ILE A 70 0.33 18.45 0.79
CA ILE A 70 1.60 18.06 0.11
C ILE A 70 1.33 17.67 -1.34
N LEU A 71 0.31 16.85 -1.59
CA LEU A 71 -0.04 16.39 -2.94
C LEU A 71 -0.61 17.51 -3.82
N GLU A 72 -1.33 18.47 -3.25
CA GLU A 72 -1.77 19.69 -3.93
C GLU A 72 -0.57 20.54 -4.36
N GLN A 73 0.40 20.73 -3.46
CA GLN A 73 1.64 21.45 -3.76
C GLN A 73 2.44 20.75 -4.88
N PHE A 74 2.60 19.42 -4.78
CA PHE A 74 3.21 18.61 -5.83
C PHE A 74 2.51 18.82 -7.18
N SER A 75 1.17 18.76 -7.18
CA SER A 75 0.36 18.91 -8.39
C SER A 75 0.51 20.27 -9.04
N ALA A 76 0.56 21.33 -8.23
CA ALA A 76 0.76 22.69 -8.71
C ALA A 76 2.13 22.86 -9.38
N ILE A 77 3.18 22.29 -8.77
CA ILE A 77 4.54 22.32 -9.33
C ILE A 77 4.61 21.50 -10.62
N TYR A 78 4.07 20.29 -10.63
CA TYR A 78 3.99 19.44 -11.82
C TYR A 78 3.26 20.14 -12.97
N THR A 79 2.13 20.78 -12.68
CA THR A 79 1.34 21.46 -13.71
C THR A 79 2.14 22.59 -14.36
N LYS A 80 2.84 23.39 -13.55
CA LYS A 80 3.62 24.54 -14.00
C LYS A 80 4.94 24.14 -14.69
N GLY A 81 5.69 23.21 -14.10
CA GLY A 81 7.07 22.88 -14.45
C GLY A 81 7.29 21.51 -15.10
N GLY A 82 6.29 20.62 -15.00
CA GLY A 82 6.38 19.23 -15.45
C GLY A 82 6.99 18.29 -14.41
N ARG A 83 7.20 17.03 -14.81
CA ARG A 83 7.68 15.95 -13.94
C ARG A 83 9.01 16.27 -13.27
N TYR A 84 9.97 16.81 -14.01
CA TYR A 84 11.32 17.10 -13.50
C TYR A 84 11.28 18.06 -12.29
N ASP A 85 10.60 19.20 -12.42
CA ASP A 85 10.49 20.20 -11.35
C ASP A 85 9.78 19.64 -10.11
N ALA A 86 8.74 18.81 -10.31
CA ALA A 86 8.02 18.16 -9.22
C ALA A 86 8.87 17.10 -8.51
N ILE A 87 9.70 16.36 -9.24
CA ILE A 87 10.65 15.39 -8.68
C ILE A 87 11.71 16.11 -7.86
N GLN A 88 12.31 17.15 -8.41
CA GLN A 88 13.35 17.92 -7.71
C GLN A 88 12.81 18.51 -6.40
N TRP A 89 11.61 19.10 -6.42
CA TRP A 89 10.98 19.61 -5.20
C TRP A 89 10.75 18.51 -4.15
N ALA A 90 10.27 17.34 -4.57
CA ALA A 90 10.03 16.22 -3.66
C ALA A 90 11.34 15.67 -3.05
N GLN A 91 12.42 15.62 -3.84
CA GLN A 91 13.76 15.27 -3.38
C GLN A 91 14.30 16.27 -2.35
N GLU A 92 14.24 17.57 -2.67
CA GLU A 92 14.79 18.63 -1.82
C GLU A 92 14.00 18.81 -0.52
N THR A 93 12.67 18.64 -0.57
CA THR A 93 11.79 18.91 0.58
C THR A 93 11.62 17.70 1.48
N PHE A 94 11.53 16.50 0.90
CA PHE A 94 11.17 15.28 1.63
C PHE A 94 12.19 14.16 1.48
N GLY A 95 13.26 14.31 0.69
CA GLY A 95 14.22 13.24 0.44
C GLY A 95 13.62 12.08 -0.35
N CYS A 96 12.59 12.33 -1.17
CA CYS A 96 11.94 11.30 -1.96
C CYS A 96 12.79 10.90 -3.16
N TYR A 97 13.09 9.61 -3.33
CA TYR A 97 13.79 9.10 -4.51
C TYR A 97 12.87 8.19 -5.32
N ALA A 98 12.89 8.35 -6.66
CA ALA A 98 12.06 7.56 -7.58
C ALA A 98 12.53 6.10 -7.68
N GLU A 99 13.82 5.88 -7.45
CA GLU A 99 14.41 4.57 -7.18
C GLU A 99 14.82 4.55 -5.70
N PRO A 100 14.56 3.45 -4.95
CA PRO A 100 15.15 3.32 -3.63
C PRO A 100 16.67 3.48 -3.75
N PRO A 101 17.34 4.21 -2.85
CA PRO A 101 18.80 4.37 -2.91
C PRO A 101 19.46 3.00 -2.79
N SER A 102 19.82 2.40 -3.92
CA SER A 102 20.68 1.21 -4.06
C SER A 102 20.59 0.24 -2.86
N GLY A 103 19.41 -0.34 -2.66
CA GLY A 103 19.13 -1.39 -1.68
C GLY A 103 18.67 -2.70 -2.31
N GLU A 104 18.96 -2.91 -3.60
CA GLU A 104 18.42 -3.97 -4.46
C GLU A 104 18.72 -5.42 -4.03
N ALA A 105 19.51 -5.63 -2.97
CA ALA A 105 19.80 -6.97 -2.47
C ALA A 105 18.85 -7.46 -1.37
N GLN A 106 18.28 -6.58 -0.53
CA GLN A 106 17.48 -7.01 0.63
C GLN A 106 15.97 -7.09 0.33
N ASP A 107 15.41 -6.15 -0.44
CA ASP A 107 13.98 -6.17 -0.75
C ASP A 107 13.59 -7.33 -1.69
N SER A 108 14.50 -7.77 -2.58
CA SER A 108 14.27 -8.95 -3.41
C SER A 108 14.26 -10.25 -2.59
N GLU A 109 15.11 -10.36 -1.56
CA GLU A 109 15.15 -11.53 -0.68
C GLU A 109 13.92 -11.56 0.24
N VAL A 110 13.53 -10.42 0.81
CA VAL A 110 12.31 -10.30 1.63
C VAL A 110 11.07 -10.59 0.80
N GLN A 111 10.97 -10.04 -0.41
CA GLN A 111 9.85 -10.28 -1.31
C GLN A 111 9.80 -11.75 -1.75
N GLY A 112 10.94 -12.35 -2.11
CA GLY A 112 11.03 -13.78 -2.42
C GLY A 112 10.62 -14.65 -1.23
N ARG A 113 10.99 -14.26 -0.01
CA ARG A 113 10.59 -14.96 1.20
C ARG A 113 9.09 -14.83 1.51
N LEU A 114 8.49 -13.67 1.24
CA LEU A 114 7.05 -13.45 1.39
C LEU A 114 6.24 -14.29 0.40
N GLU A 115 6.68 -14.37 -0.85
CA GLU A 115 6.05 -15.22 -1.87
C GLU A 115 6.14 -16.71 -1.49
N GLU A 116 7.32 -17.15 -1.03
CA GLU A 116 7.51 -18.53 -0.56
C GLU A 116 6.60 -18.85 0.64
N LEU A 117 6.50 -17.94 1.61
CA LEU A 117 5.61 -18.10 2.76
C LEU A 117 4.13 -18.12 2.33
N THR A 118 3.74 -17.30 1.36
CA THR A 118 2.37 -17.27 0.84
C THR A 118 1.99 -18.61 0.19
N ILE A 119 2.89 -19.22 -0.57
CA ILE A 119 2.67 -20.55 -1.17
C ILE A 119 2.52 -21.60 -0.06
N ARG A 120 3.43 -21.61 0.92
CA ARG A 120 3.37 -22.55 2.05
C ARG A 120 2.08 -22.43 2.86
N ILE A 121 1.60 -21.20 3.08
CA ILE A 121 0.33 -20.96 3.79
C ILE A 121 -0.83 -21.59 3.02
N ARG A 122 -0.93 -21.35 1.71
CA ARG A 122 -2.00 -21.92 0.87
C ARG A 122 -2.00 -23.44 0.88
N ASP A 123 -0.82 -24.06 0.83
CA ASP A 123 -0.70 -25.52 0.87
C ASP A 123 -1.19 -26.08 2.22
N ARG A 124 -0.84 -25.41 3.33
CA ARG A 124 -1.28 -25.81 4.67
C ARG A 124 -2.77 -25.58 4.89
N GLU A 125 -3.34 -24.51 4.35
CA GLU A 125 -4.77 -24.26 4.36
C GLU A 125 -5.54 -25.34 3.57
N ALA A 126 -5.01 -25.76 2.42
CA ALA A 126 -5.59 -26.84 1.63
C ALA A 126 -5.52 -28.20 2.35
N GLU A 127 -4.41 -28.49 3.03
CA GLU A 127 -4.26 -29.68 3.88
C GLU A 127 -5.25 -29.66 5.04
N LEU A 128 -5.36 -28.53 5.73
CA LEU A 128 -6.29 -28.34 6.84
C LEU A 128 -7.74 -28.53 6.39
N LEU A 129 -8.12 -28.00 5.23
CA LEU A 129 -9.46 -28.20 4.65
C LEU A 129 -9.76 -29.67 4.36
N LYS A 130 -8.77 -30.46 3.93
CA LYS A 130 -8.96 -31.92 3.73
C LYS A 130 -9.21 -32.63 5.05
N LEU A 131 -8.42 -32.32 6.07
CA LEU A 131 -8.58 -32.89 7.42
C LEU A 131 -9.95 -32.55 8.02
N TYR A 132 -10.42 -31.31 7.87
CA TYR A 132 -11.76 -30.92 8.33
C TYR A 132 -12.87 -31.72 7.64
N ARG A 133 -12.75 -31.97 6.34
CA ARG A 133 -13.74 -32.79 5.60
C ARG A 133 -13.75 -34.22 6.12
N GLU A 134 -12.58 -34.83 6.30
CA GLU A 134 -12.46 -36.18 6.83
C GLU A 134 -13.02 -36.28 8.25
N TYR A 135 -12.66 -35.34 9.13
CA TYR A 135 -13.18 -35.26 10.48
C TYR A 135 -14.71 -35.18 10.49
N TYR A 136 -15.30 -34.32 9.65
CA TYR A 136 -16.76 -34.16 9.59
C TYR A 136 -17.46 -35.42 9.05
N MET A 137 -16.88 -36.07 8.05
CA MET A 137 -17.37 -37.37 7.55
C MET A 137 -17.36 -38.43 8.65
N LEU A 138 -16.27 -38.55 9.40
CA LEU A 138 -16.16 -39.51 10.49
C LEU A 138 -17.14 -39.19 11.64
N GLN A 139 -17.29 -37.91 11.97
CA GLN A 139 -18.26 -37.46 12.98
C GLN A 139 -19.70 -37.80 12.58
N THR A 140 -20.06 -37.63 11.31
CA THR A 140 -21.39 -37.99 10.81
C THR A 140 -21.61 -39.50 10.79
N TYR A 141 -20.61 -40.31 10.43
CA TYR A 141 -20.69 -41.77 10.55
C TYR A 141 -20.89 -42.21 12.00
N GLN A 142 -20.15 -41.61 12.94
CA GLN A 142 -20.29 -41.92 14.36
C GLN A 142 -21.68 -41.57 14.89
N GLN A 143 -22.21 -40.39 14.56
CA GLN A 143 -23.57 -39.99 14.95
C GLN A 143 -24.65 -40.89 14.37
N ALA A 144 -24.49 -41.37 13.13
CA ALA A 144 -25.41 -42.32 12.51
C ALA A 144 -25.37 -43.70 13.20
N ALA A 145 -24.17 -44.20 13.53
CA ALA A 145 -24.00 -45.46 14.25
C ALA A 145 -24.59 -45.41 15.67
N ASP A 146 -24.38 -44.31 16.39
CA ASP A 146 -24.93 -44.12 17.75
C ASP A 146 -26.47 -44.05 17.72
N ALA A 147 -27.06 -43.44 16.68
CA ALA A 147 -28.51 -43.37 16.49
C ALA A 147 -29.14 -44.75 16.23
N GLU A 148 -28.49 -45.63 15.46
CA GLU A 148 -28.98 -47.00 15.22
C GLU A 148 -28.94 -47.87 16.50
N THR A 149 -27.94 -47.69 17.36
CA THR A 149 -27.84 -48.44 18.62
C THR A 149 -28.79 -48.02 19.74
N THR A 150 -29.49 -46.89 19.60
CA THR A 150 -30.43 -46.37 20.63
C THR A 150 -31.89 -46.74 20.35
N THR A 151 -32.16 -47.49 19.28
CA THR A 151 -33.52 -47.85 18.81
C THR A 151 -33.90 -49.31 19.06
N ASP A 152 -33.18 -50.02 19.93
CA ASP A 152 -33.49 -51.39 20.39
C ASP A 152 -33.79 -51.42 21.90
#